data_AF-Q71BF7-F1
#
_entry.id   AF-Q71BF7-F1
#
_cell.length_a   1.000
_cell.length_b   1.000
_cell.length_c   1.000
_cell.angle_alpha   90.00
_cell.angle_beta   90.00
_cell.angle_gamma   90.00
#
_symmetry.space_group_name_H-M   'P 1'
#
loop_
_entity.id
_entity.type
_entity.pdbx_description
1 polymer ?
#
loop_
_entity_poly.entity_id
_entity_poly.type
_entity_poly.pdbx_seq_one_letter_code
_entity_poly.pdbx_strand_id
1 'polypeptide(L)'
;SLGIKAKFKIGFGEKRSREGQWLFVNRRIRDPFSPHVLDGFMAFAEYIGVPKAEPKWELAISQDDYKFADQFIDFSRKNLLISPCSSKAEKDWLIEGYAEVANIAHQHNINVIFCSSPAKRELEIVEKITALCHFTPTNIAGKTNLKQLTALISKVDLVLSPDSGPAHIATTQGTPVIGLYACHNPLRTAPYNNLDNVVSVYEENAQKEFGKPSSELPWATKLKGKNLMTEIQVEPVIEQMKKLGLF
;
A
#
# COMPACT_ATOMS: atom_id res chain seq x y z
N SER A 1 -5.49 -26.60 -12.14
CA SER A 1 -5.86 -27.60 -11.13
C SER A 1 -6.60 -28.77 -11.77
N LEU A 2 -5.92 -29.91 -11.92
CA LEU A 2 -6.55 -31.21 -12.25
C LEU A 2 -7.38 -31.79 -11.08
N GLY A 3 -7.45 -31.08 -9.93
CA GLY A 3 -7.91 -31.65 -8.65
C GLY A 3 -9.22 -31.11 -8.09
N ILE A 4 -9.84 -30.08 -8.65
CA ILE A 4 -11.13 -29.56 -8.16
C ILE A 4 -12.25 -29.96 -9.13
N LYS A 5 -13.02 -30.99 -8.76
CA LYS A 5 -14.22 -31.41 -9.49
C LYS A 5 -15.38 -30.45 -9.16
N ALA A 6 -15.49 -29.37 -9.94
CA ALA A 6 -16.59 -28.42 -9.85
C ALA A 6 -17.31 -28.27 -11.20
N LYS A 7 -18.65 -28.18 -11.17
CA LYS A 7 -19.48 -27.93 -12.36
C LYS A 7 -19.18 -26.57 -12.98
N PHE A 8 -18.99 -25.56 -12.15
CA PHE A 8 -18.62 -24.19 -12.55
C PHE A 8 -17.24 -23.85 -12.00
N LYS A 9 -16.32 -23.54 -12.89
CA LYS A 9 -14.97 -23.06 -12.59
C LYS A 9 -14.81 -21.75 -13.34
N ILE A 10 -15.01 -20.67 -12.62
CA ILE A 10 -14.97 -19.31 -13.18
C ILE A 10 -13.53 -18.80 -13.02
N GLY A 11 -12.96 -18.28 -14.10
CA GLY A 11 -11.63 -17.68 -14.11
C GLY A 11 -11.64 -16.22 -14.52
N PHE A 12 -10.44 -15.62 -14.55
CA PHE A 12 -10.24 -14.25 -15.02
C PHE A 12 -10.51 -14.15 -16.53
N GLY A 13 -10.74 -12.92 -17.00
CA GLY A 13 -10.75 -12.62 -18.43
C GLY A 13 -9.36 -12.73 -19.06
N GLU A 14 -9.29 -12.56 -20.38
CA GLU A 14 -8.06 -12.78 -21.16
C GLU A 14 -6.91 -11.86 -20.73
N LYS A 15 -7.20 -10.60 -20.39
CA LYS A 15 -6.17 -9.63 -20.02
C LYS A 15 -5.52 -9.93 -18.67
N ARG A 16 -6.25 -10.60 -17.78
CA ARG A 16 -5.84 -10.86 -16.39
C ARG A 16 -5.55 -12.32 -16.09
N SER A 17 -5.91 -13.25 -16.98
CA SER A 17 -5.56 -14.66 -16.86
C SER A 17 -4.04 -14.83 -16.94
N ARG A 18 -3.46 -15.42 -15.89
CA ARG A 18 -2.01 -15.69 -15.80
C ARG A 18 -1.74 -17.17 -15.62
N GLU A 19 -0.49 -17.56 -15.90
CA GLU A 19 0.04 -18.89 -15.55
C GLU A 19 -0.81 -20.06 -16.08
N GLY A 20 -1.43 -19.88 -17.25
CA GLY A 20 -2.28 -20.89 -17.86
C GLY A 20 -3.59 -21.18 -17.11
N GLN A 21 -4.06 -20.28 -16.22
CA GLN A 21 -5.32 -20.45 -15.48
C GLN A 21 -6.49 -20.83 -16.41
N TRP A 22 -6.52 -20.23 -17.60
CA TRP A 22 -7.53 -20.45 -18.62
C TRP A 22 -7.69 -21.92 -19.05
N LEU A 23 -6.67 -22.77 -18.89
CA LEU A 23 -6.72 -24.22 -19.18
C LEU A 23 -7.55 -25.01 -18.15
N PHE A 24 -7.80 -24.43 -16.97
CA PHE A 24 -8.41 -25.15 -15.85
C PHE A 24 -9.82 -24.66 -15.49
N VAL A 25 -10.30 -23.60 -16.14
CA VAL A 25 -11.62 -22.98 -15.94
C VAL A 25 -12.53 -23.27 -17.12
N ASN A 26 -13.85 -23.31 -16.91
CA ASN A 26 -14.84 -23.54 -17.96
C ASN A 26 -15.81 -22.35 -18.17
N ARG A 27 -15.60 -21.28 -17.40
CA ARG A 27 -16.27 -19.97 -17.50
C ARG A 27 -15.24 -18.87 -17.23
N ARG A 28 -15.46 -17.69 -17.77
CA ARG A 28 -14.60 -16.52 -17.54
C ARG A 28 -15.45 -15.29 -17.29
N ILE A 29 -14.99 -14.43 -16.38
CA ILE A 29 -15.54 -13.09 -16.21
C ILE A 29 -15.15 -12.21 -17.41
N ARG A 30 -15.88 -11.11 -17.60
CA ARG A 30 -15.42 -10.03 -18.49
C ARG A 30 -14.38 -9.21 -17.74
N ASP A 31 -13.28 -8.86 -18.39
CA ASP A 31 -12.30 -7.97 -17.77
C ASP A 31 -12.92 -6.59 -17.53
N PRO A 32 -12.87 -6.06 -16.29
CA PRO A 32 -13.37 -4.73 -16.01
C PRO A 32 -12.47 -3.67 -16.66
N PHE A 33 -13.06 -2.51 -16.96
CA PHE A 33 -12.37 -1.39 -17.61
C PHE A 33 -11.24 -0.83 -16.74
N SER A 34 -11.51 -0.59 -15.45
CA SER A 34 -10.51 -0.13 -14.50
C SER A 34 -9.37 -1.15 -14.37
N PRO A 35 -8.10 -0.75 -14.41
CA PRO A 35 -6.97 -1.65 -14.27
C PRO A 35 -6.75 -2.16 -12.83
N HIS A 36 -7.50 -1.66 -11.85
CA HIS A 36 -7.23 -2.01 -10.46
C HIS A 36 -7.50 -3.50 -10.17
N VAL A 37 -6.66 -4.12 -9.33
CA VAL A 37 -6.78 -5.55 -8.98
C VAL A 37 -8.11 -5.85 -8.29
N LEU A 38 -8.58 -4.98 -7.38
CA LEU A 38 -9.86 -5.16 -6.67
C LEU A 38 -11.04 -5.28 -7.63
N ASP A 39 -11.11 -4.45 -8.68
CA ASP A 39 -12.19 -4.52 -9.67
C ASP A 39 -12.20 -5.87 -10.39
N GLY A 40 -11.02 -6.45 -10.62
CA GLY A 40 -10.88 -7.79 -11.18
C GLY A 40 -11.48 -8.88 -10.28
N PHE A 41 -11.38 -8.71 -8.95
CA PHE A 41 -12.04 -9.59 -8.00
C PHE A 41 -13.56 -9.33 -7.92
N MET A 42 -13.99 -8.06 -7.91
CA MET A 42 -15.41 -7.70 -7.89
C MET A 42 -16.17 -8.17 -9.13
N ALA A 43 -15.50 -8.24 -10.29
CA ALA A 43 -16.07 -8.80 -11.51
C ALA A 43 -16.54 -10.27 -11.38
N PHE A 44 -16.01 -11.04 -10.43
CA PHE A 44 -16.55 -12.38 -10.12
C PHE A 44 -17.89 -12.31 -9.40
N ALA A 45 -18.06 -11.37 -8.48
CA ALA A 45 -19.34 -11.15 -7.79
C ALA A 45 -20.41 -10.69 -8.79
N GLU A 46 -20.06 -9.76 -9.68
CA GLU A 46 -20.94 -9.33 -10.77
C GLU A 46 -21.33 -10.48 -11.69
N TYR A 47 -20.38 -11.35 -12.03
CA TYR A 47 -20.63 -12.51 -12.90
C TYR A 47 -21.70 -13.47 -12.33
N ILE A 48 -21.77 -13.61 -11.01
CA ILE A 48 -22.78 -14.45 -10.34
C ILE A 48 -24.07 -13.70 -9.99
N GLY A 49 -24.20 -12.44 -10.44
CA GLY A 49 -25.42 -11.64 -10.28
C GLY A 49 -25.47 -10.78 -9.02
N VAL A 50 -24.35 -10.61 -8.29
CA VAL A 50 -24.28 -9.65 -7.19
C VAL A 50 -24.20 -8.23 -7.78
N PRO A 51 -25.11 -7.31 -7.41
CA PRO A 51 -25.03 -5.92 -7.87
C PRO A 51 -23.72 -5.26 -7.46
N LYS A 52 -23.23 -4.33 -8.29
CA LYS A 52 -22.12 -3.47 -7.91
C LYS A 52 -22.51 -2.64 -6.69
N ALA A 53 -21.61 -2.60 -5.72
CA ALA A 53 -21.71 -1.76 -4.54
C ALA A 53 -20.33 -1.20 -4.23
N GLU A 54 -20.29 -0.07 -3.51
CA GLU A 54 -19.03 0.42 -2.97
C GLU A 54 -18.44 -0.59 -1.99
N PRO A 55 -17.14 -0.91 -2.08
CA PRO A 55 -16.53 -1.88 -1.21
C PRO A 55 -16.50 -1.37 0.23
N LYS A 56 -16.94 -2.23 1.16
CA LYS A 56 -16.86 -2.01 2.61
C LYS A 56 -16.19 -3.21 3.25
N TRP A 57 -15.39 -2.94 4.28
CA TRP A 57 -14.65 -3.96 5.00
C TRP A 57 -15.10 -3.99 6.45
N GLU A 58 -15.53 -5.17 6.91
CA GLU A 58 -15.84 -5.42 8.31
C GLU A 58 -14.80 -6.42 8.85
N LEU A 59 -13.69 -5.88 9.36
CA LEU A 59 -12.64 -6.69 9.97
C LEU A 59 -12.92 -6.87 11.46
N ALA A 60 -12.90 -8.12 11.93
CA ALA A 60 -13.12 -8.44 13.33
C ALA A 60 -11.90 -8.08 14.21
N ILE A 61 -11.86 -6.83 14.67
CA ILE A 61 -10.87 -6.26 15.58
C ILE A 61 -11.43 -6.24 17.01
N SER A 62 -10.66 -6.75 17.98
CA SER A 62 -11.11 -6.83 19.37
C SER A 62 -10.89 -5.51 20.11
N GLN A 63 -11.60 -5.29 21.23
CA GLN A 63 -11.36 -4.13 22.10
C GLN A 63 -9.93 -4.12 22.66
N ASP A 64 -9.31 -5.27 22.87
CA ASP A 64 -7.93 -5.33 23.36
C ASP A 64 -6.92 -4.95 22.27
N ASP A 65 -7.20 -5.22 21.00
CA ASP A 65 -6.39 -4.70 19.88
C ASP A 65 -6.46 -3.17 19.81
N TYR A 66 -7.64 -2.58 20.06
CA TYR A 66 -7.81 -1.13 20.13
C TYR A 66 -7.12 -0.49 21.34
N LYS A 67 -7.18 -1.12 22.52
CA LYS A 67 -6.45 -0.67 23.71
C LYS A 67 -4.94 -0.76 23.51
N PHE A 68 -4.47 -1.79 22.82
CA PHE A 68 -3.06 -1.89 22.45
C PHE A 68 -2.64 -0.72 21.54
N ALA A 69 -3.44 -0.40 20.52
CA ALA A 69 -3.19 0.73 19.64
C ALA A 69 -3.14 2.08 20.39
N ASP A 70 -4.03 2.28 21.37
CA ASP A 70 -4.11 3.52 22.17
C ASP A 70 -2.83 3.87 22.92
N GLN A 71 -1.95 2.89 23.17
CA GLN A 71 -0.66 3.12 23.82
C GLN A 71 0.30 3.95 22.97
N PHE A 72 0.06 4.04 21.65
CA PHE A 72 0.95 4.70 20.69
C PHE A 72 0.33 5.96 20.06
N ILE A 73 -0.97 6.17 20.27
CA ILE A 73 -1.70 7.32 19.76
C ILE A 73 -1.57 8.49 20.73
N ASP A 74 -1.25 9.65 20.20
CA ASP A 74 -1.33 10.90 20.93
C ASP A 74 -2.62 11.61 20.54
N PHE A 75 -3.58 11.68 21.46
CA PHE A 75 -4.89 12.30 21.22
C PHE A 75 -4.87 13.83 21.22
N SER A 76 -3.74 14.46 21.61
CA SER A 76 -3.59 15.92 21.62
C SER A 76 -3.08 16.49 20.29
N ARG A 77 -2.62 15.63 19.38
CA ARG A 77 -2.03 16.01 18.10
C ARG A 77 -2.34 14.99 17.00
N LYS A 78 -1.94 15.31 15.77
CA LYS A 78 -2.04 14.41 14.62
C LYS A 78 -1.04 13.26 14.73
N ASN A 79 -1.37 12.11 14.16
CA ASN A 79 -0.58 10.88 14.20
C ASN A 79 -0.24 10.41 12.78
N LEU A 80 1.06 10.22 12.52
CA LEU A 80 1.60 9.70 11.26
C LEU A 80 2.19 8.31 11.49
N LEU A 81 1.66 7.29 10.81
CA LEU A 81 2.26 5.96 10.77
C LEU A 81 3.15 5.83 9.52
N ILE A 82 4.43 5.56 9.72
CA ILE A 82 5.38 5.26 8.64
C ILE A 82 5.69 3.77 8.65
N SER A 83 5.40 3.09 7.54
CA SER A 83 5.89 1.74 7.29
C SER A 83 6.88 1.74 6.14
N PRO A 84 8.19 1.71 6.41
CA PRO A 84 9.19 1.97 5.38
C PRO A 84 9.47 0.79 4.46
N CYS A 85 8.98 -0.41 4.82
CA CYS A 85 9.39 -1.67 4.22
C CYS A 85 8.27 -2.36 3.45
N SER A 86 8.66 -3.10 2.43
CA SER A 86 7.83 -4.03 1.68
C SER A 86 8.44 -5.43 1.66
N SER A 87 7.75 -6.39 1.03
CA SER A 87 8.27 -7.75 0.86
C SER A 87 9.50 -7.85 -0.07
N LYS A 88 9.83 -6.79 -0.82
CA LYS A 88 10.98 -6.76 -1.73
C LYS A 88 11.72 -5.45 -1.60
N ALA A 89 13.01 -5.50 -1.25
CA ALA A 89 13.85 -4.33 -1.04
C ALA A 89 13.86 -3.32 -2.21
N GLU A 90 13.66 -3.79 -3.45
CA GLU A 90 13.56 -2.93 -4.64
C GLU A 90 12.37 -1.95 -4.63
N LYS A 91 11.38 -2.15 -3.74
CA LYS A 91 10.22 -1.27 -3.57
C LYS A 91 10.31 -0.41 -2.31
N ASP A 92 11.39 -0.55 -1.54
CA ASP A 92 11.58 0.24 -0.34
C ASP A 92 12.20 1.58 -0.76
N TRP A 93 11.74 2.67 -0.14
CA TRP A 93 12.26 4.02 -0.41
C TRP A 93 13.55 4.28 0.38
N LEU A 94 14.13 5.46 0.19
CA LEU A 94 15.37 5.88 0.84
C LEU A 94 15.20 6.04 2.34
N ILE A 95 16.21 5.62 3.10
CA ILE A 95 16.26 5.76 4.56
C ILE A 95 16.23 7.25 4.91
N GLU A 96 17.02 8.04 4.19
CA GLU A 96 17.14 9.48 4.31
C GLU A 96 15.80 10.17 4.01
N GLY A 97 15.07 9.70 2.98
CA GLY A 97 13.76 10.22 2.63
C GLY A 97 12.73 10.05 3.74
N TYR A 98 12.66 8.86 4.37
CA TYR A 98 11.77 8.64 5.51
C TYR A 98 12.18 9.46 6.74
N ALA A 99 13.47 9.58 7.02
CA ALA A 99 13.97 10.36 8.15
C ALA A 99 13.65 11.85 7.98
N GLU A 100 13.82 12.39 6.78
CA GLU A 100 13.49 13.78 6.46
C GLU A 100 11.99 14.06 6.62
N VAL A 101 11.12 13.19 6.07
CA VAL A 101 9.67 13.31 6.26
C VAL A 101 9.29 13.22 7.75
N ALA A 102 9.88 12.31 8.51
CA ALA A 102 9.64 12.18 9.94
C ALA A 102 10.06 13.44 10.72
N ASN A 103 11.21 14.03 10.38
CA ASN A 103 11.71 15.26 10.99
C ASN A 103 10.78 16.45 10.70
N ILE A 104 10.32 16.60 9.45
CA ILE A 104 9.37 17.65 9.06
C ILE A 104 8.03 17.45 9.78
N ALA A 105 7.51 16.21 9.83
CA ALA A 105 6.29 15.90 10.57
C ALA A 105 6.42 16.30 12.06
N HIS A 106 7.53 15.95 12.69
CA HIS A 106 7.78 16.31 14.09
C HIS A 106 7.82 17.83 14.32
N GLN A 107 8.43 18.60 13.42
CA GLN A 107 8.46 20.08 13.50
C GLN A 107 7.06 20.70 13.48
N HIS A 108 6.09 20.03 12.85
CA HIS A 108 4.69 20.41 12.83
C HIS A 108 3.87 19.81 13.99
N ASN A 109 4.53 19.38 15.07
CA ASN A 109 3.90 18.78 16.25
C ASN A 109 3.06 17.53 15.91
N ILE A 110 3.51 16.69 14.96
CA ILE A 110 2.87 15.41 14.65
C ILE A 110 3.57 14.28 15.43
N ASN A 111 2.79 13.36 15.98
CA ASN A 111 3.29 12.11 16.55
C ASN A 111 3.70 11.15 15.42
N VAL A 112 4.98 10.81 15.35
CA VAL A 112 5.51 9.91 14.30
C VAL A 112 5.72 8.51 14.88
N ILE A 113 5.08 7.53 14.24
CA ILE A 113 5.08 6.12 14.65
C ILE A 113 5.69 5.28 13.51
N PHE A 114 6.71 4.48 13.80
CA PHE A 114 7.30 3.55 12.85
C PHE A 114 6.83 2.11 13.09
N CYS A 115 6.36 1.44 12.04
CA CYS A 115 6.01 0.01 12.08
C CYS A 115 6.64 -0.80 10.95
N SER A 116 6.91 -2.07 11.23
CA SER A 116 7.41 -3.04 10.25
C SER A 116 7.17 -4.47 10.73
N SER A 117 7.50 -5.46 9.90
CA SER A 117 7.51 -6.87 10.31
C SER A 117 8.68 -7.17 11.27
N PRO A 118 8.65 -8.30 12.00
CA PRO A 118 9.78 -8.70 12.86
C PRO A 118 11.00 -9.22 12.09
N ALA A 119 11.01 -9.14 10.75
CA ALA A 119 12.15 -9.58 9.95
C ALA A 119 13.36 -8.68 10.23
N LYS A 120 14.53 -9.31 10.48
CA LYS A 120 15.80 -8.62 10.80
C LYS A 120 16.10 -7.43 9.88
N ARG A 121 15.94 -7.61 8.57
CA ARG A 121 16.14 -6.57 7.55
C ARG A 121 15.28 -5.33 7.80
N GLU A 122 14.02 -5.52 8.14
CA GLU A 122 13.09 -4.41 8.35
C GLU A 122 13.32 -3.70 9.68
N LEU A 123 13.72 -4.43 10.72
CA LEU A 123 14.14 -3.85 11.99
C LEU A 123 15.38 -2.96 11.81
N GLU A 124 16.40 -3.47 11.10
CA GLU A 124 17.61 -2.70 10.76
C GLU A 124 17.32 -1.44 9.94
N ILE A 125 16.34 -1.49 9.03
CA ILE A 125 15.91 -0.32 8.26
C ILE A 125 15.27 0.72 9.18
N VAL A 126 14.33 0.31 10.05
CA VAL A 126 13.69 1.24 10.98
C VAL A 126 14.74 1.85 11.91
N GLU A 127 15.66 1.06 12.46
CA GLU A 127 16.76 1.56 13.30
C GLU A 127 17.57 2.65 12.58
N LYS A 128 18.00 2.39 11.34
CA LYS A 128 18.74 3.37 10.53
C LYS A 128 17.96 4.66 10.30
N ILE A 129 16.65 4.56 10.01
CA ILE A 129 15.80 5.75 9.83
C ILE A 129 15.71 6.53 11.15
N THR A 130 15.43 5.85 12.26
CA THR A 130 15.29 6.51 13.57
C THR A 130 16.58 7.14 14.06
N ALA A 131 17.74 6.60 13.68
CA ALA A 131 19.05 7.19 13.99
C ALA A 131 19.34 8.50 13.25
N LEU A 132 18.64 8.78 12.15
CA LEU A 132 18.72 10.04 11.41
C LEU A 132 17.64 11.05 11.83
N CYS A 133 16.75 10.67 12.74
CA CYS A 133 15.74 11.59 13.28
C CYS A 133 16.35 12.52 14.33
N HIS A 134 15.95 13.79 14.34
CA HIS A 134 16.38 14.80 15.33
C HIS A 134 15.53 14.77 16.61
N PHE A 135 14.73 13.74 16.78
CA PHE A 135 13.83 13.48 17.89
C PHE A 135 13.71 11.96 18.10
N THR A 136 13.06 11.52 19.17
CA THR A 136 12.82 10.09 19.41
C THR A 136 11.40 9.72 18.95
N PRO A 137 11.23 9.12 17.74
CA PRO A 137 9.92 8.67 17.29
C PRO A 137 9.45 7.42 18.04
N THR A 138 8.14 7.18 17.99
CA THR A 138 7.54 5.97 18.55
C THR A 138 7.88 4.77 17.67
N ASN A 139 8.75 3.86 18.13
CA ASN A 139 9.16 2.68 17.37
C ASN A 139 8.43 1.41 17.84
N ILE A 140 7.53 0.92 16.98
CA ILE A 140 6.76 -0.34 17.18
C ILE A 140 7.10 -1.41 16.13
N ALA A 141 8.24 -1.29 15.46
CA ALA A 141 8.75 -2.28 14.51
C ALA A 141 8.78 -3.69 15.11
N GLY A 142 8.13 -4.65 14.44
CA GLY A 142 8.04 -6.03 14.92
C GLY A 142 7.20 -6.26 16.19
N LYS A 143 6.52 -5.23 16.72
CA LYS A 143 5.74 -5.31 17.98
C LYS A 143 4.24 -5.46 17.80
N THR A 144 3.76 -5.62 16.57
CA THR A 144 2.32 -5.72 16.26
C THR A 144 1.99 -7.03 15.56
N ASN A 145 0.82 -7.57 15.86
CA ASN A 145 0.15 -8.53 14.97
C ASN A 145 -0.74 -7.78 13.95
N LEU A 146 -1.31 -8.50 12.97
CA LEU A 146 -2.13 -7.87 11.92
C LEU A 146 -3.37 -7.15 12.46
N LYS A 147 -4.03 -7.67 13.50
CA LYS A 147 -5.21 -7.02 14.09
C LYS A 147 -4.85 -5.76 14.85
N GLN A 148 -3.77 -5.79 15.62
CA GLN A 148 -3.23 -4.63 16.31
C GLN A 148 -2.78 -3.55 15.34
N LEU A 149 -2.11 -3.92 14.25
CA LEU A 149 -1.73 -2.98 13.19
C LEU A 149 -2.97 -2.38 12.51
N THR A 150 -3.99 -3.18 12.25
CA THR A 150 -5.27 -2.71 11.70
C THR A 150 -5.94 -1.71 12.64
N ALA A 151 -5.99 -2.04 13.94
CA ALA A 151 -6.51 -1.16 14.98
C ALA A 151 -5.73 0.17 15.05
N LEU A 152 -4.41 0.12 14.98
CA LEU A 152 -3.56 1.31 14.97
C LEU A 152 -3.81 2.16 13.72
N ILE A 153 -3.81 1.55 12.54
CA ILE A 153 -4.08 2.24 11.28
C ILE A 153 -5.43 2.95 11.31
N SER A 154 -6.47 2.36 11.92
CA SER A 154 -7.78 3.00 12.06
C SER A 154 -7.80 4.26 12.95
N LYS A 155 -6.73 4.51 13.71
CA LYS A 155 -6.61 5.60 14.68
C LYS A 155 -5.60 6.68 14.31
N VAL A 156 -4.77 6.45 13.29
CA VAL A 156 -3.82 7.47 12.81
C VAL A 156 -4.47 8.38 11.78
N ASP A 157 -3.92 9.57 11.59
CA ASP A 157 -4.42 10.55 10.62
C ASP A 157 -3.87 10.31 9.21
N LEU A 158 -2.67 9.70 9.11
CA LEU A 158 -2.06 9.38 7.83
C LEU A 158 -1.15 8.14 7.94
N VAL A 159 -1.14 7.33 6.88
CA VAL A 159 -0.13 6.29 6.65
C VAL A 159 0.80 6.70 5.51
N LEU A 160 2.11 6.57 5.70
CA LEU A 160 3.12 6.66 4.64
C LEU A 160 3.77 5.29 4.45
N SER A 161 3.71 4.75 3.24
CA SER A 161 4.16 3.38 2.97
C SER A 161 4.50 3.17 1.50
N PRO A 162 5.45 2.29 1.15
CA PRO A 162 5.55 1.78 -0.21
C PRO A 162 4.36 0.85 -0.51
N ASP A 163 4.37 0.22 -1.69
CA ASP A 163 3.48 -0.89 -2.06
C ASP A 163 3.62 -2.09 -1.10
N SER A 164 2.99 -2.03 0.07
CA SER A 164 3.09 -3.02 1.14
C SER A 164 1.77 -3.16 1.93
N GLY A 165 1.71 -4.14 2.82
CA GLY A 165 0.50 -4.50 3.58
C GLY A 165 -0.18 -3.32 4.29
N PRO A 166 0.55 -2.50 5.09
CA PRO A 166 0.00 -1.32 5.75
C PRO A 166 -0.75 -0.36 4.82
N ALA A 167 -0.23 -0.12 3.61
CA ALA A 167 -0.90 0.75 2.64
C ALA A 167 -2.28 0.21 2.23
N HIS A 168 -2.39 -1.11 2.05
CA HIS A 168 -3.64 -1.78 1.70
C HIS A 168 -4.60 -1.89 2.90
N ILE A 169 -4.08 -2.11 4.11
CA ILE A 169 -4.90 -2.12 5.33
C ILE A 169 -5.54 -0.74 5.55
N ALA A 170 -4.83 0.36 5.28
CA ALA A 170 -5.38 1.72 5.39
C ALA A 170 -6.66 1.90 4.56
N THR A 171 -6.73 1.32 3.36
CA THR A 171 -7.97 1.32 2.53
C THR A 171 -9.14 0.72 3.29
N THR A 172 -8.93 -0.40 3.99
CA THR A 172 -9.99 -1.10 4.74
C THR A 172 -10.48 -0.33 5.95
N GLN A 173 -9.62 0.53 6.52
CA GLN A 173 -9.94 1.33 7.71
C GLN A 173 -10.44 2.74 7.38
N GLY A 174 -10.44 3.13 6.09
CA GLY A 174 -10.76 4.49 5.67
C GLY A 174 -9.68 5.51 6.03
N THR A 175 -8.49 5.06 6.43
CA THR A 175 -7.37 5.93 6.79
C THR A 175 -6.69 6.46 5.51
N PRO A 176 -6.45 7.77 5.40
CA PRO A 176 -5.65 8.32 4.32
C PRO A 176 -4.28 7.65 4.25
N VAL A 177 -3.80 7.40 3.03
CA VAL A 177 -2.47 6.81 2.81
C VAL A 177 -1.78 7.47 1.64
N ILE A 178 -0.51 7.82 1.84
CA ILE A 178 0.42 8.15 0.76
C ILE A 178 1.20 6.89 0.41
N GLY A 179 0.93 6.39 -0.79
CA GLY A 179 1.62 5.25 -1.36
C GLY A 179 2.85 5.69 -2.18
N LEU A 180 4.01 5.06 -1.96
CA LEU A 180 5.23 5.32 -2.74
C LEU A 180 5.45 4.23 -3.80
N TYR A 181 5.46 4.63 -5.09
CA TYR A 181 5.45 3.68 -6.21
C TYR A 181 6.49 4.00 -7.29
N ALA A 182 7.36 3.05 -7.60
CA ALA A 182 8.31 3.16 -8.71
C ALA A 182 8.30 1.94 -9.65
N CYS A 183 8.15 0.72 -9.10
CA CYS A 183 8.35 -0.53 -9.87
C CYS A 183 7.05 -1.14 -10.42
N HIS A 184 5.91 -0.85 -9.80
CA HIS A 184 4.59 -1.38 -10.15
C HIS A 184 3.65 -0.24 -10.54
N ASN A 185 2.74 -0.51 -11.48
CA ASN A 185 1.73 0.46 -11.90
C ASN A 185 0.80 0.78 -10.71
N PRO A 186 0.77 2.03 -10.20
CA PRO A 186 -0.10 2.39 -9.09
C PRO A 186 -1.58 2.25 -9.44
N LEU A 187 -2.01 2.48 -10.70
CA LEU A 187 -3.40 2.25 -11.11
C LEU A 187 -3.85 0.79 -10.92
N ARG A 188 -2.90 -0.14 -10.84
CA ARG A 188 -3.16 -1.56 -10.63
C ARG A 188 -3.19 -1.95 -9.15
N THR A 189 -2.27 -1.43 -8.34
CA THR A 189 -2.02 -1.93 -6.97
C THR A 189 -1.84 -0.86 -5.90
N ALA A 190 -2.15 0.40 -6.18
CA ALA A 190 -2.20 1.40 -5.12
C ALA A 190 -3.39 1.17 -4.17
N PRO A 191 -3.39 1.77 -2.98
CA PRO A 191 -4.51 1.65 -2.06
C PRO A 191 -5.79 2.17 -2.71
N TYR A 192 -6.83 1.34 -2.78
CA TYR A 192 -7.96 1.53 -3.70
C TYR A 192 -8.70 2.87 -3.53
N ASN A 193 -8.89 3.31 -2.28
CA ASN A 193 -9.57 4.57 -1.96
C ASN A 193 -8.63 5.79 -1.95
N ASN A 194 -7.35 5.61 -2.29
CA ASN A 194 -6.30 6.63 -2.18
C ASN A 194 -5.39 6.65 -3.42
N LEU A 195 -5.93 6.31 -4.61
CA LEU A 195 -5.17 6.37 -5.87
C LEU A 195 -4.61 7.78 -6.12
N ASP A 196 -5.39 8.81 -5.79
CA ASP A 196 -5.01 10.23 -5.95
C ASP A 196 -3.97 10.72 -4.93
N ASN A 197 -3.61 9.87 -3.96
CA ASN A 197 -2.64 10.19 -2.90
C ASN A 197 -1.29 9.52 -3.11
N VAL A 198 -1.11 8.84 -4.24
CA VAL A 198 0.14 8.18 -4.58
C VAL A 198 1.19 9.19 -5.05
N VAL A 199 2.39 9.06 -4.51
CA VAL A 199 3.60 9.67 -5.11
C VAL A 199 4.31 8.60 -5.91
N SER A 200 4.39 8.80 -7.23
CA SER A 200 4.94 7.79 -8.13
C SER A 200 5.84 8.36 -9.21
N VAL A 201 6.90 7.62 -9.50
CA VAL A 201 7.79 7.80 -10.66
C VAL A 201 7.61 6.68 -11.69
N TYR A 202 6.56 5.85 -11.56
CA TYR A 202 6.35 4.68 -12.42
C TYR A 202 6.07 5.07 -13.88
N GLU A 203 5.21 6.06 -14.12
CA GLU A 203 4.81 6.44 -15.50
C GLU A 203 6.01 6.94 -16.31
N GLU A 204 6.80 7.83 -15.73
CA GLU A 204 8.03 8.35 -16.34
C GLU A 204 9.02 7.23 -16.64
N ASN A 205 9.20 6.30 -15.70
CA ASN A 205 10.12 5.17 -15.88
C ASN A 205 9.58 4.10 -16.84
N ALA A 206 8.27 3.93 -16.94
CA ALA A 206 7.64 3.08 -17.95
C ALA A 206 7.88 3.64 -19.35
N GLN A 207 7.73 4.95 -19.54
CA GLN A 207 8.04 5.64 -20.79
C GLN A 207 9.54 5.52 -21.15
N LYS A 208 10.45 5.68 -20.16
CA LYS A 208 11.90 5.50 -20.38
C LYS A 208 12.26 4.06 -20.77
N GLU A 209 11.67 3.05 -20.12
CA GLU A 209 12.03 1.63 -20.34
C GLU A 209 11.39 1.05 -21.62
N PHE A 210 10.15 1.43 -21.94
CA PHE A 210 9.38 0.80 -23.02
C PHE A 210 9.03 1.74 -24.19
N GLY A 211 9.29 3.04 -24.08
CA GLY A 211 8.97 4.03 -25.11
C GLY A 211 7.47 4.33 -25.27
N LYS A 212 6.63 3.89 -24.33
CA LYS A 212 5.17 4.04 -24.36
C LYS A 212 4.58 4.20 -22.95
N PRO A 213 3.41 4.85 -22.83
CA PRO A 213 2.75 5.04 -21.54
C PRO A 213 2.27 3.71 -20.95
N SER A 214 2.04 3.70 -19.64
CA SER A 214 1.65 2.48 -18.92
C SER A 214 0.31 1.89 -19.37
N SER A 215 -0.57 2.73 -19.95
CA SER A 215 -1.85 2.33 -20.52
C SER A 215 -1.74 1.40 -21.74
N GLU A 216 -0.59 1.40 -22.43
CA GLU A 216 -0.29 0.56 -23.59
C GLU A 216 0.57 -0.67 -23.24
N LEU A 217 0.94 -0.82 -21.96
CA LEU A 217 1.71 -1.95 -21.47
C LEU A 217 0.78 -3.10 -21.05
N PRO A 218 1.25 -4.36 -21.12
CA PRO A 218 0.53 -5.47 -20.51
C PRO A 218 0.16 -5.15 -19.05
N TRP A 219 -1.05 -5.53 -18.64
CA TRP A 219 -1.63 -5.14 -17.35
C TRP A 219 -0.71 -5.38 -16.14
N ALA A 220 0.04 -6.48 -16.14
CA ALA A 220 0.92 -6.86 -15.04
C ALA A 220 2.40 -6.47 -15.27
N THR A 221 2.67 -5.43 -16.06
CA THR A 221 4.05 -4.98 -16.35
C THR A 221 4.71 -4.42 -15.10
N LYS A 222 5.88 -4.96 -14.80
CA LYS A 222 6.78 -4.50 -13.74
C LYS A 222 8.04 -3.94 -14.40
N LEU A 223 8.50 -2.78 -13.95
CA LEU A 223 9.76 -2.19 -14.41
C LEU A 223 10.96 -2.98 -13.89
N LYS A 224 12.03 -3.02 -14.69
CA LYS A 224 13.26 -3.76 -14.37
C LYS A 224 14.41 -2.85 -13.94
N GLY A 225 14.24 -1.54 -14.04
CA GLY A 225 15.22 -0.56 -13.56
C GLY A 225 15.64 -0.82 -12.11
N LYS A 226 16.91 -0.56 -11.81
CA LYS A 226 17.45 -0.63 -10.45
C LYS A 226 17.27 0.71 -9.77
N ASN A 227 17.06 0.70 -8.45
CA ASN A 227 17.00 1.90 -7.62
C ASN A 227 15.92 2.92 -8.04
N LEU A 228 14.87 2.50 -8.74
CA LEU A 228 13.82 3.43 -9.21
C LEU A 228 13.17 4.23 -8.06
N MET A 229 13.08 3.62 -6.87
CA MET A 229 12.56 4.31 -5.69
C MET A 229 13.38 5.56 -5.31
N THR A 230 14.66 5.64 -5.66
CA THR A 230 15.51 6.81 -5.33
C THR A 230 15.14 8.06 -6.12
N GLU A 231 14.36 7.93 -7.19
CA GLU A 231 13.86 9.07 -7.98
C GLU A 231 12.71 9.80 -7.25
N ILE A 232 12.01 9.14 -6.32
CA ILE A 232 10.99 9.78 -5.47
C ILE A 232 11.68 10.77 -4.53
N GLN A 233 11.34 12.05 -4.67
CA GLN A 233 11.83 13.14 -3.83
C GLN A 233 10.94 13.31 -2.59
N VAL A 234 11.48 13.96 -1.54
CA VAL A 234 10.72 14.28 -0.32
C VAL A 234 9.64 15.33 -0.58
N GLU A 235 9.94 16.34 -1.40
CA GLU A 235 9.05 17.48 -1.64
C GLU A 235 7.63 17.07 -2.10
N PRO A 236 7.43 16.19 -3.12
CA PRO A 236 6.10 15.72 -3.48
C PRO A 236 5.36 14.96 -2.37
N VAL A 237 6.10 14.27 -1.48
CA VAL A 237 5.51 13.57 -0.33
C VAL A 237 4.98 14.59 0.68
N ILE A 238 5.75 15.64 0.98
CA ILE A 238 5.35 16.72 1.88
C ILE A 238 4.15 17.50 1.31
N GLU A 239 4.15 17.82 0.01
CA GLU A 239 3.00 18.48 -0.63
C GLU A 239 1.74 17.62 -0.57
N GLN A 240 1.87 16.31 -0.75
CA GLN A 240 0.74 15.41 -0.60
C GLN A 240 0.26 15.32 0.87
N MET A 241 1.15 15.36 1.85
CA MET A 241 0.79 15.45 3.28
C MET A 241 0.03 16.75 3.60
N LYS A 242 0.43 17.89 3.01
CA LYS A 242 -0.29 19.18 3.13
C LYS A 242 -1.69 19.10 2.52
N LYS A 243 -1.81 18.53 1.31
CA LYS A 243 -3.10 18.33 0.63
C LYS A 243 -4.07 17.48 1.44
N LEU A 244 -3.55 16.53 2.21
CA LEU A 244 -4.33 15.67 3.12
C LEU A 244 -4.60 16.31 4.49
N GLY A 245 -4.17 17.54 4.73
CA GLY A 245 -4.45 18.28 5.97
C GLY A 245 -3.73 17.72 7.19
N LEU A 246 -2.56 17.08 7.00
CA LEU A 246 -1.77 16.61 8.14
C LEU A 246 -1.02 17.76 8.84
N PHE A 247 -0.59 18.76 8.06
CA PHE A 247 0.15 19.94 8.51
C PHE A 247 -0.77 21.14 8.78
#